data_AF-A0A4Q4CIY1-F1
#
_entry.id   AF-A0A4Q4CIY1-F1
#
_cell.length_a   1.000
_cell.length_b   1.000
_cell.length_c   1.000
_cell.angle_alpha   90.00
_cell.angle_beta   90.00
_cell.angle_gamma   90.00
#
_symmetry.space_group_name_H-M   'P 1'
#
loop_
_entity.id
_entity.type
_entity.pdbx_description
1 polymer ?
#
loop_
_entity_poly.entity_id
_entity_poly.type
_entity_poly.pdbx_seq_one_letter_code
_entity_poly.pdbx_strand_id
1 'polypeptide(L)'
;GVAGKFAGEFTLLLGRLQDRLLERLQAERGPSQRAAIMGFPGQVASLAEPVGAFVTAAFGGTRLDPAPMLRGVYLASGTQEGTPIDRLTGALSRAFGLDPRRPAGVMGQKGRSFFLGRLLRDVVFNEARLAARDRGAERRRRLVAIGAWSLALVVTLGGMAWGFVAYQGEQRRASALEEALARAEGAGRPVRFDPVLDASLGGVLPYLDAARPLPAAARTEGGGLGLSQEAELATGAEAAYRRVLDRVLLPRLLAGLEAQIRTNFQRPDYLYEATRVYLMLGKQGALDAPLVREWLLADWLRAFPGATGAPQREALLGHLDALLARADFATYPLDGALVDGARRVFSRLPMAERVYSRLRPLGQPLRAWSPADAAGPAGQRYFTRASGKPLTEGVPGLFTIDGLYR
;
A
#
# COMPACT_ATOMS: atom_id res chain seq x y z
N GLY A 1 2.02 -49.08 49.31
CA GLY A 1 2.35 -47.64 49.33
C GLY A 1 2.65 -47.18 50.75
N VAL A 2 3.07 -45.93 50.94
CA VAL A 2 3.34 -45.33 52.27
C VAL A 2 2.15 -45.46 53.22
N ALA A 3 0.92 -45.45 52.70
CA ALA A 3 -0.31 -45.70 53.46
C ALA A 3 -0.30 -47.03 54.24
N GLY A 4 0.20 -48.12 53.65
CA GLY A 4 0.25 -49.43 54.31
C GLY A 4 1.29 -49.55 55.42
N LYS A 5 2.25 -48.60 55.50
CA LYS A 5 3.25 -48.54 56.57
C LYS A 5 2.79 -47.70 57.76
N PHE A 6 1.70 -46.94 57.63
CA PHE A 6 1.24 -46.01 58.64
C PHE A 6 1.06 -46.67 60.02
N ALA A 7 0.39 -47.83 60.09
CA ALA A 7 0.12 -48.50 61.36
C ALA A 7 1.40 -48.90 62.12
N GLY A 8 2.42 -49.38 61.40
CA GLY A 8 3.72 -49.73 61.98
C GLY A 8 4.48 -48.49 62.47
N GLU A 9 4.59 -47.46 61.64
CA GLU A 9 5.27 -46.20 61.99
C GLU A 9 4.58 -45.45 63.13
N PHE A 10 3.25 -45.49 63.18
CA PHE A 10 2.47 -44.90 64.27
C PHE A 10 2.69 -45.64 65.58
N THR A 11 2.79 -46.98 65.54
CA THR A 11 3.15 -47.80 66.71
C THR A 11 4.55 -47.45 67.22
N LEU A 12 5.53 -47.25 66.34
CA LEU A 12 6.88 -46.82 66.72
C LEU A 12 6.88 -45.42 67.35
N LEU A 13 6.05 -44.50 66.83
CA LEU A 13 5.86 -43.17 67.44
C LEU A 13 5.28 -43.30 68.85
N LEU A 14 4.26 -44.15 69.05
CA LEU A 14 3.67 -44.41 70.36
C LEU A 14 4.70 -44.99 71.33
N GLY A 15 5.51 -45.96 70.89
CA GLY A 15 6.61 -46.52 71.69
C GLY A 15 7.57 -45.42 72.18
N ARG A 16 8.03 -44.55 71.27
CA ARG A 16 8.90 -43.41 71.64
C ARG A 16 8.25 -42.42 72.60
N LEU A 17 6.92 -42.24 72.52
CA LEU A 17 6.18 -41.40 73.47
C LEU A 17 6.10 -42.06 74.85
N GLN A 18 5.91 -43.38 74.90
CA GLN A 18 5.89 -44.16 76.14
C GLN A 18 7.27 -44.20 76.81
N ASP A 19 8.35 -44.41 76.06
CA ASP A 19 9.73 -44.45 76.59
C ASP A 19 10.11 -43.14 77.31
N ARG A 20 9.62 -42.01 76.78
CA ARG A 20 9.88 -40.67 77.34
C ARG A 20 8.96 -40.31 78.50
N LEU A 21 7.94 -41.12 78.77
CA LEU A 21 6.92 -40.80 79.75
C LEU A 21 7.52 -40.72 81.16
N LEU A 22 8.31 -41.72 81.55
CA LEU A 22 8.88 -41.80 82.90
C LEU A 22 9.78 -40.61 83.22
N GLU A 23 10.68 -40.26 82.31
CA GLU A 23 11.59 -39.11 82.44
C GLU A 23 10.80 -37.80 82.55
N ARG A 24 9.77 -37.61 81.72
CA ARG A 24 8.92 -36.41 81.73
C ARG A 24 8.10 -36.29 83.00
N LEU A 25 7.61 -37.40 83.54
CA LEU A 25 6.92 -37.40 84.83
C LEU A 25 7.87 -37.07 85.97
N GLN A 26 9.10 -37.58 85.97
CA GLN A 26 10.07 -37.26 87.02
C GLN A 26 10.45 -35.77 87.01
N ALA A 27 10.58 -35.17 85.83
CA ALA A 27 10.90 -33.75 85.67
C ALA A 27 9.74 -32.81 86.08
N GLU A 28 8.48 -33.27 86.02
CA GLU A 28 7.31 -32.44 86.28
C GLU A 28 6.86 -32.49 87.75
N ARG A 29 6.70 -31.31 88.37
CA ARG A 29 6.36 -31.18 89.80
C ARG A 29 4.85 -31.00 90.01
N GLY A 30 4.14 -30.45 89.03
CA GLY A 30 2.70 -30.15 89.15
C GLY A 30 1.82 -31.41 89.04
N PRO A 31 0.92 -31.72 90.01
CA PRO A 31 0.09 -32.93 89.96
C PRO A 31 -0.87 -32.97 88.76
N SER A 32 -1.43 -31.83 88.35
CA SER A 32 -2.31 -31.73 87.17
C SER A 32 -1.55 -31.97 85.86
N GLN A 33 -0.33 -31.46 85.75
CA GLN A 33 0.52 -31.62 84.56
C GLN A 33 1.05 -33.05 84.46
N ARG A 34 1.38 -33.69 85.59
CA ARG A 34 1.73 -35.11 85.63
C ARG A 34 0.59 -36.01 85.16
N ALA A 35 -0.65 -35.72 85.57
CA ALA A 35 -1.83 -36.43 85.09
C ALA A 35 -2.03 -36.27 83.56
N ALA A 36 -1.86 -35.05 83.04
CA ALA A 36 -1.93 -34.80 81.60
C ALA A 36 -0.81 -35.50 80.81
N ILE A 37 0.42 -35.52 81.35
CA ILE A 37 1.56 -36.24 80.77
C ILE A 37 1.28 -37.75 80.72
N MET A 38 0.75 -38.33 81.82
CA MET A 38 0.33 -39.73 81.89
C MET A 38 -0.71 -40.10 80.83
N GLY A 39 -1.71 -39.24 80.61
CA GLY A 39 -2.78 -39.49 79.64
C GLY A 39 -2.39 -39.29 78.18
N PHE A 40 -1.30 -38.56 77.91
CA PHE A 40 -0.95 -38.12 76.55
C PHE A 40 -0.69 -39.27 75.56
N PRO A 41 0.11 -40.32 75.87
CA PRO A 41 0.29 -41.43 74.94
C PRO A 41 -1.01 -42.16 74.61
N GLY A 42 -1.92 -42.31 75.58
CA GLY A 42 -3.24 -42.91 75.37
C GLY A 42 -4.13 -42.06 74.48
N GLN A 43 -4.09 -40.73 74.64
CA GLN A 43 -4.80 -39.80 73.76
C GLN A 43 -4.24 -39.84 72.33
N VAL A 44 -2.92 -39.92 72.14
CA VAL A 44 -2.32 -40.08 70.80
C VAL A 44 -2.67 -41.43 70.21
N ALA A 45 -2.68 -42.51 70.99
CA ALA A 45 -3.07 -43.84 70.53
C ALA A 45 -4.51 -43.87 69.99
N SER A 46 -5.42 -43.09 70.57
CA SER A 46 -6.79 -42.96 70.08
C SER A 46 -6.91 -42.37 68.66
N LEU A 47 -5.84 -41.75 68.13
CA LEU A 47 -5.80 -41.22 66.77
C LEU A 47 -5.40 -42.28 65.73
N ALA A 48 -4.86 -43.43 66.14
CA ALA A 48 -4.33 -44.44 65.22
C ALA A 48 -5.38 -44.92 64.21
N GLU A 49 -6.55 -45.34 64.71
CA GLU A 49 -7.64 -45.86 63.88
C GLU A 49 -8.25 -44.80 62.95
N PRO A 50 -8.70 -43.62 63.42
CA PRO A 50 -9.32 -42.63 62.52
C PRO A 50 -8.34 -42.08 61.48
N VAL A 51 -7.07 -41.85 61.85
CA VAL A 51 -6.06 -41.37 60.90
C VAL A 51 -5.67 -42.48 59.92
N GLY A 52 -5.57 -43.74 60.37
CA GLY A 52 -5.29 -44.88 59.51
C GLY A 52 -6.39 -45.14 58.49
N ALA A 53 -7.65 -45.04 58.89
CA ALA A 53 -8.79 -45.13 57.99
C ALA A 53 -8.77 -44.03 56.93
N PHE A 54 -8.50 -42.77 57.33
CA PHE A 54 -8.38 -41.65 56.40
C PHE A 54 -7.22 -41.85 55.41
N VAL A 55 -6.03 -42.23 55.90
CA VAL A 55 -4.85 -42.46 55.07
C VAL A 55 -5.11 -43.55 54.05
N THR A 56 -5.81 -44.62 54.45
CA THR A 56 -6.16 -45.72 53.56
C THR A 56 -7.20 -45.29 52.52
N ALA A 57 -8.22 -44.53 52.91
CA ALA A 57 -9.24 -44.04 51.98
C ALA A 57 -8.69 -43.03 50.96
N ALA A 58 -7.85 -42.08 51.40
CA ALA A 58 -7.35 -41.01 50.55
C ALA A 58 -6.12 -41.41 49.71
N PHE A 59 -5.31 -42.37 50.18
CA PHE A 59 -4.02 -42.73 49.57
C PHE A 59 -3.82 -44.24 49.38
N GLY A 60 -4.86 -45.06 49.54
CA GLY A 60 -4.80 -46.50 49.33
C GLY A 60 -4.67 -46.87 47.86
N GLY A 61 -5.27 -46.08 46.97
CA GLY A 61 -5.32 -46.31 45.52
C GLY A 61 -6.09 -47.57 45.14
N THR A 62 -6.52 -47.64 43.90
CA THR A 62 -7.12 -48.84 43.31
C THR A 62 -6.43 -49.16 41.98
N ARG A 63 -6.75 -50.31 41.36
CA ARG A 63 -6.25 -50.62 40.01
C ARG A 63 -6.68 -49.60 38.95
N LEU A 64 -7.81 -48.92 39.17
CA LEU A 64 -8.40 -47.94 38.24
C LEU A 64 -7.99 -46.49 38.57
N ASP A 65 -7.61 -46.22 39.82
CA ASP A 65 -7.19 -44.88 40.26
C ASP A 65 -5.90 -44.99 41.10
N PRO A 66 -4.72 -44.69 40.51
CA PRO A 66 -3.45 -44.80 41.22
C PRO A 66 -3.41 -43.81 42.40
N ALA A 67 -3.03 -44.31 43.57
CA ALA A 67 -2.96 -43.50 44.79
C ALA A 67 -2.12 -42.23 44.58
N PRO A 68 -2.60 -41.06 45.04
CA PRO A 68 -1.74 -39.90 45.18
C PRO A 68 -0.53 -40.23 46.06
N MET A 69 0.63 -39.65 45.75
CA MET A 69 1.86 -39.95 46.49
C MET A 69 1.82 -39.36 47.90
N LEU A 70 1.56 -40.20 48.91
CA LEU A 70 1.66 -39.83 50.31
C LEU A 70 3.14 -39.77 50.74
N ARG A 71 3.63 -38.59 51.09
CA ARG A 71 5.01 -38.38 51.56
C ARG A 71 5.22 -38.70 53.04
N GLY A 72 4.23 -38.38 53.88
CA GLY A 72 4.28 -38.63 55.31
C GLY A 72 3.06 -38.07 56.02
N VAL A 73 2.87 -38.47 57.26
CA VAL A 73 1.84 -37.96 58.16
C VAL A 73 2.54 -37.26 59.31
N TYR A 74 2.22 -35.99 59.53
CA TYR A 74 2.88 -35.16 60.53
C TYR A 74 1.84 -34.54 61.47
N LEU A 75 2.12 -34.60 62.77
CA LEU A 75 1.33 -33.91 63.79
C LEU A 75 1.91 -32.52 63.99
N ALA A 76 1.11 -31.49 63.80
CA ALA A 76 1.48 -30.10 64.05
C ALA A 76 0.32 -29.34 64.71
N SER A 77 0.66 -28.36 65.55
CA SER A 77 -0.30 -27.47 66.19
C SER A 77 0.14 -26.03 65.96
N GLY A 78 -0.76 -25.21 65.42
CA GLY A 78 -0.58 -23.78 65.23
C GLY A 78 -1.10 -22.99 66.44
N THR A 79 -2.09 -22.12 66.21
CA THR A 79 -2.82 -21.42 67.27
C THR A 79 -3.81 -22.37 67.94
N GLN A 80 -3.82 -22.39 69.27
CA GLN A 80 -4.77 -23.16 70.05
C GLN A 80 -5.92 -22.24 70.44
N GLU A 81 -7.10 -22.46 69.84
CA GLU A 81 -8.31 -21.71 70.15
C GLU A 81 -9.35 -22.66 70.76
N GLY A 82 -10.01 -22.24 71.84
CA GLY A 82 -11.07 -23.01 72.52
C GLY A 82 -10.62 -23.82 73.74
N THR A 83 -11.55 -24.59 74.32
CA THR A 83 -11.30 -25.45 75.49
C THR A 83 -10.64 -26.78 75.08
N PRO A 84 -9.56 -27.24 75.75
CA PRO A 84 -8.92 -28.53 75.42
C PRO A 84 -9.90 -29.71 75.47
N ILE A 85 -9.89 -30.56 74.44
CA ILE A 85 -10.75 -31.75 74.38
C ILE A 85 -10.02 -32.94 75.02
N ASP A 86 -10.44 -33.36 76.22
CA ASP A 86 -9.95 -34.59 76.83
C ASP A 86 -10.83 -35.78 76.42
N ARG A 87 -10.40 -36.49 75.37
CA ARG A 87 -11.11 -37.66 74.83
C ARG A 87 -11.06 -38.86 75.76
N LEU A 88 -10.02 -38.98 76.58
CA LEU A 88 -9.79 -40.15 77.41
C LEU A 88 -10.69 -40.09 78.65
N THR A 89 -10.72 -38.93 79.31
CA THR A 89 -11.70 -38.68 80.38
C THR A 89 -13.13 -38.69 79.84
N GLY A 90 -13.40 -38.14 78.65
CA GLY A 90 -14.73 -38.21 78.04
C GLY A 90 -15.19 -39.62 77.67
N ALA A 91 -14.29 -40.50 77.24
CA ALA A 91 -14.60 -41.90 76.96
C ALA A 91 -14.84 -42.71 78.24
N LEU A 92 -14.03 -42.47 79.28
CA LEU A 92 -14.21 -43.08 80.61
C LEU A 92 -15.51 -42.61 81.27
N SER A 93 -15.82 -41.31 81.24
CA SER A 93 -17.09 -40.76 81.75
C SER A 93 -18.31 -41.40 81.08
N ARG A 94 -18.27 -41.63 79.75
CA ARG A 94 -19.35 -42.32 79.03
C ARG A 94 -19.44 -43.81 79.37
N ALA A 95 -18.32 -44.49 79.52
CA ALA A 95 -18.27 -45.92 79.84
C ALA A 95 -18.71 -46.22 81.28
N PHE A 96 -18.44 -45.30 82.23
CA PHE A 96 -18.76 -45.46 83.65
C PHE A 96 -19.96 -44.63 84.13
N GLY A 97 -20.70 -43.97 83.23
CA GLY A 97 -21.92 -43.20 83.56
C GLY A 97 -21.69 -41.99 84.46
N LEU A 98 -20.48 -41.43 84.49
CA LEU A 98 -20.13 -40.28 85.33
C LEU A 98 -20.33 -38.97 84.56
N ASP A 99 -20.93 -37.97 85.22
CA ASP A 99 -21.12 -36.63 84.63
C ASP A 99 -19.76 -35.99 84.31
N PRO A 100 -19.45 -35.62 83.05
CA PRO A 100 -18.14 -35.08 82.70
C PRO A 100 -17.95 -33.74 83.39
N ARG A 101 -17.12 -33.69 84.44
CA ARG A 101 -16.66 -32.41 85.02
C ARG A 101 -16.00 -31.60 83.91
N ARG A 102 -16.64 -30.51 83.49
CA ARG A 102 -16.09 -29.57 82.50
C ARG A 102 -14.75 -29.06 83.04
N PRO A 103 -13.61 -29.29 82.34
CA PRO A 103 -12.36 -28.67 82.76
C PRO A 103 -12.51 -27.15 82.72
N ALA A 104 -12.01 -26.47 83.77
CA ALA A 104 -12.00 -25.02 83.83
C ALA A 104 -11.29 -24.46 82.59
N GLY A 105 -11.95 -23.53 81.88
CA GLY A 105 -11.39 -22.92 80.68
C GLY A 105 -10.06 -22.26 81.00
N VAL A 106 -8.98 -22.75 80.39
CA VAL A 106 -7.67 -22.11 80.49
C VAL A 106 -7.75 -20.82 79.69
N MET A 107 -7.85 -19.71 80.40
CA MET A 107 -7.92 -18.36 79.84
C MET A 107 -6.62 -18.07 79.08
N GLY A 108 -6.73 -17.92 77.76
CA GLY A 108 -5.77 -17.24 76.89
C GLY A 108 -4.28 -17.59 77.03
N GLN A 109 -3.87 -18.83 76.72
CA GLN A 109 -2.46 -19.07 76.42
C GLN A 109 -2.15 -18.61 74.99
N LYS A 110 -1.33 -17.55 74.87
CA LYS A 110 -0.81 -17.04 73.58
C LYS A 110 -0.27 -18.20 72.72
N GLY A 111 -0.72 -18.27 71.47
CA GLY A 111 -0.51 -19.38 70.54
C GLY A 111 0.93 -19.89 70.48
N ARG A 112 1.20 -20.98 71.23
CA ARG A 112 2.45 -21.73 71.13
C ARG A 112 2.31 -22.73 70.00
N SER A 113 3.15 -22.60 68.97
CA SER A 113 3.22 -23.58 67.91
C SER A 113 4.01 -24.81 68.37
N PHE A 114 3.47 -25.99 68.11
CA PHE A 114 4.15 -27.26 68.36
C PHE A 114 4.39 -27.98 67.05
N PHE A 115 5.61 -28.53 66.90
CA PHE A 115 6.03 -29.37 65.77
C PHE A 115 6.01 -28.71 64.37
N LEU A 116 5.65 -27.43 64.26
CA LEU A 116 5.60 -26.71 62.98
C LEU A 116 7.00 -26.36 62.42
N GLY A 117 7.94 -25.97 63.31
CA GLY A 117 9.26 -25.49 62.87
C GLY A 117 10.08 -26.52 62.11
N ARG A 118 10.15 -27.76 62.61
CA ARG A 118 10.84 -28.87 61.93
C ARG A 118 10.07 -29.36 60.70
N LEU A 119 8.73 -29.38 60.75
CA LEU A 119 7.92 -29.75 59.59
C LEU A 119 8.18 -28.81 58.40
N LEU A 120 8.12 -27.50 58.60
CA LEU A 120 8.30 -26.55 57.50
C LEU A 120 9.73 -26.54 56.97
N ARG A 121 10.72 -26.46 57.87
CA ARG A 121 12.13 -26.34 57.48
C ARG A 121 12.69 -27.62 56.89
N ASP A 122 12.44 -28.75 57.56
CA ASP A 122 13.15 -30.00 57.25
C ASP A 122 12.40 -30.80 56.18
N VAL A 123 11.08 -30.60 56.02
CA VAL A 123 10.24 -31.34 55.07
C VAL A 123 9.67 -30.42 53.98
N VAL A 124 8.80 -29.47 54.32
CA VAL A 124 8.00 -28.72 53.32
C VAL A 124 8.89 -27.89 52.37
N PHE A 125 9.85 -27.13 52.91
CA PHE A 125 10.72 -26.28 52.07
C PHE A 125 11.75 -27.08 51.28
N ASN A 126 12.28 -28.15 51.85
CA ASN A 126 13.21 -29.05 51.15
C ASN A 126 12.53 -29.77 49.98
N GLU A 127 11.19 -29.93 50.03
CA GLU A 127 10.39 -30.53 48.97
C GLU A 127 9.72 -29.50 48.02
N ALA A 128 9.96 -28.20 48.18
CA ALA A 128 9.27 -27.14 47.43
C ALA A 128 9.47 -27.16 45.90
N ARG A 129 10.43 -27.93 45.37
CA ARG A 129 10.69 -28.08 43.92
C ARG A 129 9.96 -29.26 43.27
N LEU A 130 9.11 -29.98 43.99
CA LEU A 130 8.39 -31.14 43.44
C LEU A 130 7.26 -30.75 42.46
N ALA A 131 6.80 -29.49 42.48
CA ALA A 131 5.94 -28.95 41.45
C ALA A 131 6.75 -28.65 40.18
N ALA A 132 7.08 -29.70 39.41
CA ALA A 132 7.65 -29.53 38.08
C ALA A 132 6.60 -28.87 37.18
N ARG A 133 6.91 -27.67 36.66
CA ARG A 133 6.17 -27.10 35.54
C ARG A 133 6.30 -28.05 34.34
N ASP A 134 5.20 -28.24 33.62
CA ASP A 134 5.17 -29.06 32.41
C ASP A 134 6.23 -28.55 31.42
N ARG A 135 7.31 -29.32 31.26
CA ARG A 135 8.43 -28.99 30.36
C ARG A 135 7.97 -28.85 28.91
N GLY A 136 6.89 -29.54 28.52
CA GLY A 136 6.28 -29.42 27.20
C GLY A 136 5.64 -28.03 27.01
N ALA A 137 4.91 -27.55 28.02
CA ALA A 137 4.30 -26.22 28.00
C ALA A 137 5.34 -25.09 27.96
N GLU A 138 6.44 -25.20 28.70
CA GLU A 138 7.54 -24.21 28.66
C GLU A 138 8.25 -24.20 27.31
N ARG A 139 8.56 -25.36 26.73
CA ARG A 139 9.18 -25.46 25.40
C ARG A 139 8.27 -24.88 24.33
N ARG A 140 6.95 -25.16 24.38
CA ARG A 140 5.96 -24.59 23.46
C ARG A 140 5.90 -23.07 23.58
N ARG A 141 5.85 -22.52 24.80
CA ARG A 141 5.86 -21.07 25.04
C ARG A 141 7.12 -20.41 24.46
N ARG A 142 8.29 -21.02 24.66
CA ARG A 142 9.55 -20.51 24.11
C ARG A 142 9.57 -20.53 22.59
N LEU A 143 9.08 -21.61 21.96
CA LEU A 143 9.00 -21.69 20.49
C LEU A 143 8.04 -20.65 19.92
N VAL A 144 6.87 -20.45 20.54
CA VAL A 144 5.91 -19.41 20.12
C VAL A 144 6.52 -18.02 20.29
N ALA A 145 7.20 -17.75 21.41
CA ALA A 145 7.87 -16.48 21.64
C ALA A 145 8.97 -16.20 20.59
N ILE A 146 9.82 -17.20 20.30
CA ILE A 146 10.84 -17.08 19.24
C ILE A 146 10.17 -16.83 17.89
N GLY A 147 9.13 -17.59 17.54
CA GLY A 147 8.39 -17.40 16.30
C GLY A 147 7.79 -15.98 16.18
N ALA A 148 7.19 -15.47 17.26
CA ALA A 148 6.64 -14.11 17.30
C ALA A 148 7.73 -13.04 17.12
N TRP A 149 8.86 -13.16 17.82
CA TRP A 149 9.98 -12.22 17.69
C TRP A 149 10.66 -12.30 16.32
N SER A 150 10.82 -13.49 15.76
CA SER A 150 11.34 -13.68 14.41
C SER A 150 10.41 -13.06 13.36
N LEU A 151 9.10 -13.26 13.49
CA LEU A 151 8.12 -12.63 12.59
C LEU A 151 8.14 -11.11 12.71
N ALA A 152 8.16 -10.57 13.93
CA ALA A 152 8.25 -9.13 14.16
C ALA A 152 9.53 -8.55 13.53
N LEU A 153 10.66 -9.25 13.66
CA LEU A 153 11.92 -8.84 13.05
C LEU A 153 11.83 -8.83 11.51
N VAL A 154 11.29 -9.89 10.91
CA VAL A 154 11.13 -9.99 9.44
C VAL A 154 10.20 -8.90 8.91
N VAL A 155 9.07 -8.65 9.57
CA VAL A 155 8.14 -7.57 9.17
C VAL A 155 8.81 -6.20 9.30
N THR A 156 9.56 -5.96 10.37
CA THR A 156 10.25 -4.68 10.59
C THR A 156 11.34 -4.47 9.55
N LEU A 157 12.19 -5.46 9.30
CA LEU A 157 13.26 -5.37 8.30
C LEU A 157 12.69 -5.29 6.87
N GLY A 158 11.63 -6.05 6.58
CA GLY A 158 10.93 -6.00 5.30
C GLY A 158 10.30 -4.63 5.06
N GLY A 159 9.62 -4.07 6.06
CA GLY A 159 9.06 -2.72 6.02
C GLY A 159 10.14 -1.64 5.84
N MET A 160 11.27 -1.76 6.53
CA MET A 160 12.39 -0.82 6.40
C MET A 160 13.07 -0.91 5.03
N ALA A 161 13.31 -2.12 4.52
CA ALA A 161 13.86 -2.32 3.18
C ALA A 161 12.91 -1.79 2.09
N TRP A 162 11.62 -2.06 2.21
CA TRP A 162 10.61 -1.54 1.31
C TRP A 162 10.50 -0.02 1.37
N GLY A 163 10.48 0.57 2.57
CA GLY A 163 10.49 2.02 2.77
C GLY A 163 11.72 2.69 2.15
N PHE A 164 12.90 2.06 2.27
CA PHE A 164 14.12 2.54 1.63
C PHE A 164 14.04 2.52 0.09
N VAL A 165 13.51 1.45 -0.50
CA VAL A 165 13.30 1.35 -1.96
C VAL A 165 12.28 2.39 -2.43
N ALA A 166 11.17 2.56 -1.70
CA ALA A 166 10.16 3.56 -2.01
C ALA A 166 10.73 4.99 -1.95
N TYR A 167 11.49 5.30 -0.90
CA TYR A 167 12.17 6.59 -0.74
C TYR A 167 13.17 6.87 -1.86
N GLN A 168 13.99 5.89 -2.22
CA GLN A 168 14.94 6.02 -3.34
C GLN A 168 14.23 6.23 -4.69
N GLY A 169 13.08 5.57 -4.90
CA GLY A 169 12.24 5.80 -6.08
C GLY A 169 11.72 7.23 -6.16
N GLU A 170 11.19 7.75 -5.04
CA GLU A 170 10.72 9.14 -4.97
C GLU A 170 11.85 10.16 -5.16
N GLN A 171 13.03 9.91 -4.58
CA GLN A 171 14.19 10.79 -4.74
C GLN A 171 14.64 10.87 -6.20
N ARG A 172 14.63 9.75 -6.94
CA ARG A 172 14.95 9.71 -8.37
C ARG A 172 13.90 10.43 -9.22
N ARG A 173 12.62 10.35 -8.83
CA ARG A 173 11.55 11.10 -9.48
C ARG A 173 11.72 12.60 -9.28
N ALA A 174 11.96 13.02 -8.03
CA ALA A 174 12.20 14.41 -7.69
C ALA A 174 13.39 14.97 -8.48
N SER A 175 14.53 14.27 -8.51
CA SER A 175 15.70 14.72 -9.27
C SER A 175 15.45 14.78 -10.78
N ALA A 176 14.77 13.78 -11.36
CA ALA A 176 14.44 13.78 -12.79
C ALA A 176 13.51 14.94 -13.16
N LEU A 177 12.54 15.26 -12.30
CA LEU A 177 11.62 16.38 -12.49
C LEU A 177 12.34 17.72 -12.32
N GLU A 178 13.19 17.88 -11.31
CA GLU A 178 14.02 19.07 -11.10
C GLU A 178 14.93 19.34 -12.30
N GLU A 179 15.60 18.32 -12.83
CA GLU A 179 16.45 18.43 -14.02
C GLU A 179 15.64 18.82 -15.27
N ALA A 180 14.44 18.26 -15.44
CA ALA A 180 13.57 18.61 -16.55
C ALA A 180 13.04 20.04 -16.44
N LEU A 181 12.68 20.48 -15.22
CA LEU A 181 12.26 21.86 -14.94
C LEU A 181 13.40 22.85 -15.19
N ALA A 182 14.59 22.59 -14.68
CA ALA A 182 15.75 23.45 -14.88
C ALA A 182 16.09 23.62 -16.37
N ARG A 183 15.99 22.54 -17.16
CA ARG A 183 16.15 22.59 -18.62
C ARG A 183 15.07 23.45 -19.28
N ALA A 184 13.80 23.26 -18.91
CA ALA A 184 12.70 24.04 -19.45
C ALA A 184 12.82 25.53 -19.08
N GLU A 185 13.11 25.86 -17.83
CA GLU A 185 13.33 27.24 -17.38
C GLU A 185 14.50 27.89 -18.10
N GLY A 186 15.62 27.18 -18.23
CA GLY A 186 16.79 27.65 -18.98
C GLY A 186 16.46 27.97 -20.44
N ALA A 187 15.73 27.09 -21.13
CA ALA A 187 15.29 27.29 -22.51
C ALA A 187 14.21 28.38 -22.64
N GLY A 188 13.45 28.67 -21.57
CA GLY A 188 12.39 29.66 -21.53
C GLY A 188 12.85 31.10 -21.29
N ARG A 189 14.03 31.32 -20.70
CA ARG A 189 14.60 32.66 -20.44
C ARG A 189 14.61 33.62 -21.65
N PRO A 190 14.98 33.19 -22.87
CA PRO A 190 14.96 34.07 -24.05
C PRO A 190 13.56 34.24 -24.65
N VAL A 191 12.57 33.43 -24.25
CA VAL A 191 11.23 33.44 -24.85
C VAL A 191 10.42 34.61 -24.32
N ARG A 192 9.94 35.47 -25.23
CA ARG A 192 8.94 36.50 -24.90
C ARG A 192 7.54 35.92 -25.02
N PHE A 193 6.79 35.97 -23.93
CA PHE A 193 5.44 35.43 -23.84
C PHE A 193 4.37 36.44 -24.28
N ASP A 194 4.60 37.74 -24.06
CA ASP A 194 3.67 38.82 -24.37
C ASP A 194 4.43 40.13 -24.64
N PRO A 195 4.09 40.91 -25.68
CA PRO A 195 3.23 40.54 -26.81
C PRO A 195 3.90 39.54 -27.74
N VAL A 196 3.10 38.68 -28.37
CA VAL A 196 3.55 37.82 -29.47
C VAL A 196 3.68 38.70 -30.71
N LEU A 197 4.88 39.25 -30.90
CA LEU A 197 5.20 40.18 -31.99
C LEU A 197 5.53 39.46 -33.31
N ASP A 198 5.82 38.16 -33.25
CA ASP A 198 6.23 37.36 -34.40
C ASP A 198 5.65 35.94 -34.28
N ALA A 199 5.21 35.40 -35.40
CA ALA A 199 4.72 34.03 -35.56
C ALA A 199 5.86 32.99 -35.63
N SER A 200 7.12 33.41 -35.52
CA SER A 200 8.27 32.51 -35.62
C SER A 200 8.28 31.42 -34.54
N LEU A 201 8.28 30.17 -35.02
CA LEU A 201 8.30 28.98 -34.18
C LEU A 201 9.73 28.52 -33.84
N GLY A 202 10.71 28.86 -34.68
CA GLY A 202 12.09 28.41 -34.51
C GLY A 202 12.74 28.88 -33.20
N GLY A 203 12.43 30.10 -32.73
CA GLY A 203 12.98 30.64 -31.49
C GLY A 203 12.35 30.06 -30.22
N VAL A 204 11.16 29.49 -30.31
CA VAL A 204 10.44 28.92 -29.15
C VAL A 204 10.46 27.40 -29.10
N LEU A 205 10.83 26.74 -30.21
CA LEU A 205 10.92 25.29 -30.29
C LEU A 205 11.84 24.69 -29.20
N PRO A 206 13.02 25.24 -28.89
CA PRO A 206 13.84 24.70 -27.80
C PRO A 206 13.14 24.69 -26.44
N TYR A 207 12.30 25.70 -26.17
CA TYR A 207 11.51 25.75 -24.92
C TYR A 207 10.37 24.72 -24.93
N LEU A 208 9.67 24.58 -26.06
CA LEU A 208 8.63 23.57 -26.23
C LEU A 208 9.20 22.15 -26.04
N ASP A 209 10.32 21.85 -26.68
CA ASP A 209 11.03 20.57 -26.57
C ASP A 209 11.52 20.30 -25.14
N ALA A 210 12.04 21.33 -24.46
CA ALA A 210 12.48 21.20 -23.07
C ALA A 210 11.33 20.98 -22.08
N ALA A 211 10.12 21.49 -22.38
CA ALA A 211 8.93 21.28 -21.56
C ALA A 211 8.23 19.94 -21.82
N ARG A 212 8.36 19.35 -23.02
CA ARG A 212 7.76 18.06 -23.41
C ARG A 212 8.05 16.88 -22.47
N PRO A 213 9.26 16.69 -21.92
CA PRO A 213 9.55 15.56 -21.04
C PRO A 213 9.00 15.71 -19.62
N LEU A 214 8.50 16.88 -19.20
CA LEU A 214 8.01 17.11 -17.82
C LEU A 214 7.01 16.04 -17.36
N PRO A 215 5.95 15.71 -18.13
CA PRO A 215 4.96 14.72 -17.69
C PRO A 215 5.55 13.31 -17.59
N ALA A 216 6.52 12.97 -18.44
CA ALA A 216 7.18 11.66 -18.40
C ALA A 216 8.16 11.56 -17.22
N ALA A 217 8.87 12.64 -16.89
CA ALA A 217 9.78 12.70 -15.74
C ALA A 217 9.04 12.50 -14.41
N ALA A 218 7.78 12.91 -14.33
CA ALA A 218 6.94 12.72 -13.14
C ALA A 218 6.36 11.29 -13.01
N ARG A 219 6.44 10.45 -14.05
CA ARG A 219 5.91 9.06 -14.07
C ARG A 219 7.00 7.99 -13.94
N THR A 220 8.18 8.35 -13.43
CA THR A 220 9.24 7.39 -13.17
C THR A 220 8.80 6.37 -12.11
N GLU A 221 9.36 5.16 -12.18
CA GLU A 221 9.05 4.08 -11.25
C GLU A 221 9.47 4.43 -9.81
N GLY A 222 8.57 4.22 -8.84
CA GLY A 222 8.86 4.45 -7.43
C GLY A 222 7.61 4.59 -6.57
N GLY A 223 7.67 4.15 -5.32
CA GLY A 223 6.54 4.20 -4.39
C GLY A 223 5.43 3.19 -4.74
N GLY A 224 5.31 2.14 -3.94
CA GLY A 224 4.16 1.23 -3.97
C GLY A 224 3.19 1.54 -2.82
N LEU A 225 2.04 0.85 -2.77
CA LEU A 225 1.11 0.83 -1.63
C LEU A 225 0.74 2.23 -1.05
N GLY A 226 0.57 3.24 -1.92
CA GLY A 226 0.14 4.58 -1.52
C GLY A 226 1.25 5.52 -1.03
N LEU A 227 2.53 5.13 -1.10
CA LEU A 227 3.66 6.01 -0.80
C LEU A 227 4.16 6.85 -1.99
N SER A 228 3.58 6.66 -3.18
CA SER A 228 4.00 7.37 -4.40
C SER A 228 3.33 8.74 -4.51
N GLN A 229 4.12 9.77 -4.84
CA GLN A 229 3.61 11.09 -5.23
C GLN A 229 3.41 11.24 -6.75
N GLU A 230 3.55 10.16 -7.51
CA GLU A 230 3.45 10.16 -8.98
C GLU A 230 2.18 10.86 -9.49
N ALA A 231 1.01 10.52 -8.93
CA ALA A 231 -0.26 11.05 -9.43
C ALA A 231 -0.34 12.58 -9.33
N GLU A 232 0.13 13.14 -8.21
CA GLU A 232 0.12 14.58 -7.97
C GLU A 232 1.16 15.29 -8.86
N LEU A 233 2.39 14.77 -8.89
CA LEU A 233 3.47 15.34 -9.70
C LEU A 233 3.17 15.24 -11.20
N ALA A 234 2.62 14.12 -11.67
CA ALA A 234 2.27 13.92 -13.08
C ALA A 234 1.15 14.87 -13.51
N THR A 235 0.14 15.08 -12.65
CA THR A 235 -0.94 16.04 -12.91
C THR A 235 -0.39 17.47 -13.01
N GLY A 236 0.50 17.86 -12.08
CA GLY A 236 1.17 19.16 -12.09
C GLY A 236 2.06 19.37 -13.33
N ALA A 237 2.88 18.37 -13.67
CA ALA A 237 3.78 18.40 -14.82
C ALA A 237 3.01 18.43 -16.16
N GLU A 238 1.90 17.70 -16.26
CA GLU A 238 1.02 17.75 -17.43
C GLU A 238 0.35 19.13 -17.56
N ALA A 239 -0.14 19.70 -16.45
CA ALA A 239 -0.69 21.06 -16.45
C ALA A 239 0.35 22.12 -16.84
N ALA A 240 1.62 21.95 -16.41
CA ALA A 240 2.72 22.83 -16.80
C ALA A 240 2.99 22.78 -18.31
N TYR A 241 3.13 21.58 -18.88
CA TYR A 241 3.33 21.42 -20.32
C TYR A 241 2.14 21.96 -21.13
N ARG A 242 0.90 21.71 -20.72
CA ARG A 242 -0.30 22.29 -21.35
C ARG A 242 -0.25 23.82 -21.35
N ARG A 243 0.09 24.43 -20.22
CA ARG A 243 0.21 25.89 -20.11
C ARG A 243 1.28 26.45 -21.06
N VAL A 244 2.36 25.70 -21.28
CA VAL A 244 3.39 26.07 -22.28
C VAL A 244 2.81 26.03 -23.69
N LEU A 245 2.10 24.97 -24.08
CA LEU A 245 1.45 24.89 -25.39
C LEU A 245 0.42 26.03 -25.58
N ASP A 246 -0.41 26.27 -24.57
CA ASP A 246 -1.44 27.30 -24.58
C ASP A 246 -0.85 28.71 -24.69
N ARG A 247 0.23 29.02 -23.96
CA ARG A 247 0.78 30.39 -23.90
C ARG A 247 1.85 30.68 -24.94
N VAL A 248 2.49 29.65 -25.48
CA VAL A 248 3.62 29.82 -26.40
C VAL A 248 3.25 29.41 -27.80
N LEU A 249 2.75 28.19 -27.98
CA LEU A 249 2.49 27.61 -29.29
C LEU A 249 1.22 28.20 -29.89
N LEU A 250 0.08 28.10 -29.19
CA LEU A 250 -1.23 28.46 -29.74
C LEU A 250 -1.31 29.93 -30.23
N PRO A 251 -0.86 30.95 -29.48
CA PRO A 251 -0.85 32.35 -29.95
C PRO A 251 -0.03 32.56 -31.21
N ARG A 252 1.09 31.82 -31.36
CA ARG A 252 1.94 31.91 -32.55
C ARG A 252 1.32 31.23 -33.75
N LEU A 253 0.60 30.13 -33.55
CA LEU A 253 -0.19 29.49 -34.60
C LEU A 253 -1.30 30.43 -35.09
N LEU A 254 -2.01 31.10 -34.17
CA LEU A 254 -3.05 32.08 -34.50
C LEU A 254 -2.45 33.28 -35.25
N ALA A 255 -1.37 33.87 -34.74
CA ALA A 255 -0.69 34.98 -35.42
C ALA A 255 -0.15 34.59 -36.82
N GLY A 256 0.36 33.37 -36.96
CA GLY A 256 0.80 32.83 -38.25
C GLY A 256 -0.36 32.69 -39.24
N LEU A 257 -1.50 32.18 -38.79
CA LEU A 257 -2.71 32.07 -39.61
C LEU A 257 -3.27 33.45 -39.98
N GLU A 258 -3.26 34.42 -39.06
CA GLU A 258 -3.64 35.81 -39.37
C GLU A 258 -2.76 36.41 -40.47
N ALA A 259 -1.44 36.21 -40.37
CA ALA A 259 -0.50 36.66 -41.40
C ALA A 259 -0.75 35.96 -42.76
N GLN A 260 -1.04 34.65 -42.75
CA GLN A 260 -1.40 33.89 -43.94
C GLN A 260 -2.69 34.42 -44.60
N ILE A 261 -3.74 34.67 -43.81
CA ILE A 261 -5.01 35.24 -44.30
C ILE A 261 -4.77 36.64 -44.88
N ARG A 262 -4.03 37.51 -44.18
CA ARG A 262 -3.69 38.87 -44.64
C ARG A 262 -2.90 38.89 -45.95
N THR A 263 -2.00 37.93 -46.15
CA THR A 263 -1.14 37.88 -47.33
C THR A 263 -1.86 37.27 -48.55
N ASN A 264 -2.84 36.41 -48.34
CA ASN A 264 -3.48 35.62 -49.40
C ASN A 264 -4.92 36.03 -49.71
N PHE A 265 -5.31 37.28 -49.43
CA PHE A 265 -6.64 37.81 -49.75
C PHE A 265 -7.05 37.67 -51.23
N GLN A 266 -6.09 37.59 -52.14
CA GLN A 266 -6.34 37.43 -53.58
C GLN A 266 -6.57 35.96 -54.01
N ARG A 267 -6.44 34.99 -53.10
CA ARG A 267 -6.60 33.56 -53.38
C ARG A 267 -7.78 33.01 -52.57
N PRO A 268 -9.02 33.08 -53.08
CA PRO A 268 -10.18 32.86 -52.23
C PRO A 268 -10.33 31.40 -51.76
N ASP A 269 -9.85 30.42 -52.55
CA ASP A 269 -9.81 29.00 -52.13
C ASP A 269 -8.89 28.80 -50.91
N TYR A 270 -7.68 29.35 -50.97
CA TYR A 270 -6.73 29.32 -49.86
C TYR A 270 -7.28 30.06 -48.64
N LEU A 271 -7.89 31.22 -48.87
CA LEU A 271 -8.47 32.07 -47.84
C LEU A 271 -9.57 31.37 -47.05
N TYR A 272 -10.42 30.58 -47.72
CA TYR A 272 -11.46 29.79 -47.07
C TYR A 272 -10.88 28.77 -46.09
N GLU A 273 -9.94 27.93 -46.55
CA GLU A 273 -9.35 26.88 -45.69
C GLU A 273 -8.48 27.49 -44.57
N ALA A 274 -7.71 28.54 -44.86
CA ALA A 274 -6.93 29.27 -43.83
C ALA A 274 -7.84 29.83 -42.73
N THR A 275 -8.95 30.48 -43.12
CA THR A 275 -9.93 31.04 -42.19
C THR A 275 -10.63 29.92 -41.41
N ARG A 276 -10.94 28.80 -42.06
CA ARG A 276 -11.55 27.63 -41.41
C ARG A 276 -10.64 27.07 -40.30
N VAL A 277 -9.36 26.86 -40.60
CA VAL A 277 -8.35 26.38 -39.63
C VAL A 277 -8.16 27.40 -38.49
N TYR A 278 -8.13 28.69 -38.80
CA TYR A 278 -8.07 29.77 -37.80
C TYR A 278 -9.27 29.75 -36.84
N LEU A 279 -10.49 29.60 -37.37
CA LEU A 279 -11.70 29.49 -36.56
C LEU A 279 -11.72 28.20 -35.72
N MET A 280 -11.22 27.08 -36.24
CA MET A 280 -11.10 25.83 -35.49
C MET A 280 -10.15 25.97 -34.29
N LEU A 281 -8.96 26.56 -34.49
CA LEU A 281 -8.01 26.84 -33.41
C LEU A 281 -8.52 27.92 -32.44
N GLY A 282 -9.42 28.79 -32.89
CA GLY A 282 -10.15 29.73 -32.03
C GLY A 282 -11.38 29.15 -31.34
N LYS A 283 -11.63 27.83 -31.47
CA LYS A 283 -12.81 27.13 -30.94
C LYS A 283 -14.16 27.65 -31.45
N GLN A 284 -14.17 28.27 -32.63
CA GLN A 284 -15.37 28.74 -33.33
C GLN A 284 -15.83 27.72 -34.39
N GLY A 285 -16.07 26.48 -33.96
CA GLY A 285 -16.51 25.38 -34.82
C GLY A 285 -16.05 24.01 -34.30
N ALA A 286 -16.42 22.95 -35.01
CA ALA A 286 -15.92 21.61 -34.72
C ALA A 286 -14.44 21.50 -35.10
N LEU A 287 -13.62 20.97 -34.19
CA LEU A 287 -12.19 20.77 -34.44
C LEU A 287 -11.96 19.56 -35.34
N ASP A 288 -11.38 19.81 -36.50
CA ASP A 288 -10.88 18.78 -37.42
C ASP A 288 -9.35 18.68 -37.28
N ALA A 289 -8.89 17.86 -36.32
CA ALA A 289 -7.47 17.77 -35.99
C ALA A 289 -6.59 17.33 -37.16
N PRO A 290 -6.96 16.33 -37.99
CA PRO A 290 -6.23 15.98 -39.20
C PRO A 290 -6.07 17.15 -40.17
N LEU A 291 -7.15 17.91 -40.43
CA LEU A 291 -7.10 19.07 -41.31
C LEU A 291 -6.14 20.16 -40.78
N VAL A 292 -6.24 20.49 -39.49
CA VAL A 292 -5.34 21.48 -38.86
C VAL A 292 -3.88 21.02 -38.97
N ARG A 293 -3.62 19.73 -38.73
CA ARG A 293 -2.30 19.12 -38.83
C ARG A 293 -1.73 19.19 -40.24
N GLU A 294 -2.51 18.82 -41.25
CA GLU A 294 -2.10 18.88 -42.66
C GLU A 294 -1.82 20.32 -43.11
N TRP A 295 -2.70 21.26 -42.73
CA TRP A 295 -2.55 22.67 -43.06
C TRP A 295 -1.26 23.25 -42.49
N LEU A 296 -1.00 23.06 -41.20
CA LEU A 296 0.20 23.57 -40.54
C LEU A 296 1.47 22.87 -41.04
N LEU A 297 1.41 21.56 -41.34
CA LEU A 297 2.53 20.85 -41.94
C LEU A 297 2.91 21.41 -43.31
N ALA A 298 1.93 21.72 -44.16
CA ALA A 298 2.17 22.31 -45.47
C ALA A 298 2.85 23.68 -45.36
N ASP A 299 2.56 24.44 -44.30
CA ASP A 299 3.24 25.69 -44.00
C ASP A 299 4.66 25.48 -43.50
N TRP A 300 4.86 24.55 -42.57
CA TRP A 300 6.18 24.25 -42.00
C TRP A 300 7.13 23.60 -43.00
N LEU A 301 6.63 22.90 -44.02
CA LEU A 301 7.45 22.43 -45.15
C LEU A 301 8.11 23.58 -45.91
N ARG A 302 7.45 24.76 -45.95
CA ARG A 302 8.03 25.98 -46.55
C ARG A 302 8.95 26.70 -45.57
N ALA A 303 8.55 26.82 -44.31
CA ALA A 303 9.32 27.54 -43.28
C ALA A 303 10.62 26.81 -42.89
N PHE A 304 10.61 25.48 -42.91
CA PHE A 304 11.75 24.62 -42.60
C PHE A 304 12.00 23.65 -43.76
N PRO A 305 12.61 24.09 -44.87
CA PRO A 305 12.76 23.26 -46.07
C PRO A 305 13.83 22.18 -45.93
N GLY A 306 13.72 21.14 -46.74
CA GLY A 306 14.74 20.10 -46.89
C GLY A 306 14.88 19.14 -45.70
N ALA A 307 15.96 18.36 -45.72
CA ALA A 307 16.27 17.36 -44.69
C ALA A 307 16.74 17.99 -43.37
N THR A 308 17.43 19.13 -43.42
CA THR A 308 17.91 19.86 -42.24
C THR A 308 16.76 20.44 -41.39
N GLY A 309 15.61 20.73 -42.01
CA GLY A 309 14.40 21.18 -41.34
C GLY A 309 13.50 20.04 -40.82
N ALA A 310 13.81 18.77 -41.14
CA ALA A 310 12.94 17.64 -40.78
C ALA A 310 12.76 17.46 -39.26
N PRO A 311 13.81 17.54 -38.43
CA PRO A 311 13.65 17.40 -36.98
C PRO A 311 12.73 18.46 -36.37
N GLN A 312 12.80 19.71 -36.85
CA GLN A 312 11.98 20.80 -36.36
C GLN A 312 10.50 20.59 -36.73
N ARG A 313 10.22 20.12 -37.96
CA ARG A 313 8.85 19.79 -38.38
C ARG A 313 8.26 18.66 -37.54
N GLU A 314 9.05 17.62 -37.28
CA GLU A 314 8.60 16.48 -36.46
C GLU A 314 8.32 16.88 -35.01
N ALA A 315 9.21 17.69 -34.41
CA ALA A 315 9.01 18.22 -33.07
C ALA A 315 7.74 19.09 -32.97
N LEU A 316 7.57 20.04 -33.91
CA LEU A 316 6.38 20.89 -33.98
C LEU A 316 5.09 20.10 -34.17
N LEU A 317 5.10 19.06 -35.02
CA LEU A 317 3.96 18.15 -35.16
C LEU A 317 3.65 17.43 -33.86
N GLY A 318 4.68 16.95 -33.14
CA GLY A 318 4.50 16.34 -31.83
C GLY A 318 3.84 17.27 -30.80
N HIS A 319 4.20 18.55 -30.79
CA HIS A 319 3.56 19.54 -29.92
C HIS A 319 2.14 19.89 -30.36
N LEU A 320 1.90 20.00 -31.67
CA LEU A 320 0.57 20.23 -32.23
C LEU A 320 -0.37 19.07 -31.90
N ASP A 321 0.08 17.83 -32.12
CA ASP A 321 -0.70 16.64 -31.80
C ASP A 321 -1.04 16.60 -30.30
N ALA A 322 -0.09 16.97 -29.42
CA ALA A 322 -0.33 17.08 -27.99
C ALA A 322 -1.35 18.18 -27.62
N LEU A 323 -1.33 19.32 -28.31
CA LEU A 323 -2.31 20.41 -28.13
C LEU A 323 -3.70 19.97 -28.59
N LEU A 324 -3.80 19.34 -29.77
CA LEU A 324 -5.07 18.96 -30.40
C LEU A 324 -5.73 17.75 -29.74
N ALA A 325 -4.97 16.82 -29.17
CA ALA A 325 -5.48 15.57 -28.59
C ALA A 325 -6.54 15.75 -27.49
N ARG A 326 -6.58 16.92 -26.84
CA ARG A 326 -7.45 17.17 -25.69
C ARG A 326 -8.67 18.03 -25.99
N ALA A 327 -8.69 18.74 -27.13
CA ALA A 327 -9.72 19.72 -27.53
C ALA A 327 -10.05 20.84 -26.51
N ASP A 328 -9.39 20.87 -25.34
CA ASP A 328 -9.65 21.73 -24.18
C ASP A 328 -8.59 22.83 -24.00
N PHE A 329 -7.88 23.21 -25.06
CA PHE A 329 -6.87 24.27 -25.03
C PHE A 329 -7.48 25.67 -24.82
N ALA A 330 -6.61 26.63 -24.46
CA ALA A 330 -6.97 28.01 -24.14
C ALA A 330 -7.69 28.73 -25.31
N THR A 331 -8.57 29.67 -24.99
CA THR A 331 -9.27 30.48 -26.01
C THR A 331 -8.65 31.87 -26.07
N TYR A 332 -8.26 32.29 -27.28
CA TYR A 332 -7.76 33.63 -27.55
C TYR A 332 -8.78 34.41 -28.39
N PRO A 333 -8.88 35.74 -28.21
CA PRO A 333 -9.73 36.57 -29.05
C PRO A 333 -9.24 36.50 -30.50
N LEU A 334 -10.17 36.28 -31.44
CA LEU A 334 -9.87 36.29 -32.86
C LEU A 334 -10.08 37.69 -33.45
N ASP A 335 -9.35 38.02 -34.52
CA ASP A 335 -9.55 39.23 -35.31
C ASP A 335 -10.84 39.11 -36.14
N GLY A 336 -11.96 39.54 -35.55
CA GLY A 336 -13.28 39.49 -36.20
C GLY A 336 -13.32 40.28 -37.51
N ALA A 337 -12.61 41.42 -37.58
CA ALA A 337 -12.55 42.23 -38.80
C ALA A 337 -11.84 41.48 -39.93
N LEU A 338 -10.77 40.74 -39.61
CA LEU A 338 -10.07 39.88 -40.55
C LEU A 338 -10.97 38.74 -41.04
N VAL A 339 -11.70 38.07 -40.14
CA VAL A 339 -12.64 36.99 -40.49
C VAL A 339 -13.76 37.51 -41.40
N ASP A 340 -14.35 38.65 -41.08
CA ASP A 340 -15.42 39.25 -41.90
C ASP A 340 -14.89 39.72 -43.26
N GLY A 341 -13.67 40.26 -43.29
CA GLY A 341 -12.94 40.55 -44.53
C GLY A 341 -12.80 39.30 -45.40
N ALA A 342 -12.29 38.21 -44.84
CA ALA A 342 -12.10 36.95 -45.55
C ALA A 342 -13.42 36.38 -46.07
N ARG A 343 -14.47 36.35 -45.23
CA ARG A 343 -15.82 35.90 -45.58
C ARG A 343 -16.40 36.65 -46.77
N ARG A 344 -16.25 37.97 -46.81
CA ARG A 344 -16.74 38.78 -47.95
C ARG A 344 -16.06 38.42 -49.27
N VAL A 345 -14.80 37.99 -49.24
CA VAL A 345 -14.07 37.62 -50.45
C VAL A 345 -14.49 36.25 -50.96
N PHE A 346 -14.45 35.21 -50.14
CA PHE A 346 -14.78 33.85 -50.61
C PHE A 346 -16.29 33.60 -50.76
N SER A 347 -17.17 34.44 -50.17
CA SER A 347 -18.62 34.36 -50.42
C SER A 347 -19.01 34.80 -51.83
N ARG A 348 -18.13 35.49 -52.55
CA ARG A 348 -18.32 35.87 -53.95
C ARG A 348 -18.01 34.74 -54.92
N LEU A 349 -17.37 33.66 -54.47
CA LEU A 349 -17.14 32.49 -55.30
C LEU A 349 -18.40 31.60 -55.34
N PRO A 350 -18.91 31.29 -56.55
CA PRO A 350 -19.94 30.27 -56.73
C PRO A 350 -19.53 28.94 -56.09
N MET A 351 -20.49 28.20 -55.54
CA MET A 351 -20.20 26.90 -54.89
C MET A 351 -19.52 25.91 -55.85
N ALA A 352 -19.87 25.95 -57.13
CA ALA A 352 -19.28 25.10 -58.17
C ALA A 352 -17.76 25.32 -58.33
N GLU A 353 -17.30 26.57 -58.33
CA GLU A 353 -15.87 26.88 -58.44
C GLU A 353 -15.10 26.41 -57.20
N ARG A 354 -15.70 26.49 -56.01
CA ARG A 354 -15.12 26.00 -54.74
C ARG A 354 -15.02 24.48 -54.66
N VAL A 355 -15.96 23.75 -55.28
CA VAL A 355 -15.89 22.30 -55.37
C VAL A 355 -14.82 21.91 -56.40
N TYR A 356 -14.81 22.58 -57.55
CA TYR A 356 -13.84 22.33 -58.61
C TYR A 356 -12.39 22.60 -58.15
N SER A 357 -12.14 23.69 -57.42
CA SER A 357 -10.82 24.01 -56.89
C SER A 357 -10.30 22.96 -55.90
N ARG A 358 -11.20 22.31 -55.13
CA ARG A 358 -10.87 21.18 -54.24
C ARG A 358 -10.64 19.86 -54.97
N LEU A 359 -11.35 19.61 -56.06
CA LEU A 359 -11.16 18.40 -56.87
C LEU A 359 -9.89 18.47 -57.73
N ARG A 360 -9.47 19.67 -58.13
CA ARG A 360 -8.35 19.86 -59.06
C ARG A 360 -7.01 19.26 -58.60
N PRO A 361 -6.56 19.41 -57.33
CA PRO A 361 -5.37 18.74 -56.83
C PRO A 361 -5.46 17.20 -56.84
N LEU A 362 -6.65 16.64 -56.55
CA LEU A 362 -6.87 15.18 -56.54
C LEU A 362 -6.65 14.54 -57.91
N GLY A 363 -6.88 15.31 -58.99
CA GLY A 363 -6.63 14.85 -60.36
C GLY A 363 -5.20 15.06 -60.89
N GLN A 364 -4.31 15.72 -60.14
CA GLN A 364 -2.90 15.90 -60.55
C GLN A 364 -2.05 14.62 -60.60
N PRO A 365 -2.18 13.66 -59.65
CA PRO A 365 -1.44 12.40 -59.74
C PRO A 365 -1.98 11.45 -60.83
N LEU A 366 -3.17 11.72 -61.38
CA LEU A 366 -3.74 10.93 -62.46
C LEU A 366 -3.06 11.24 -63.79
N ARG A 367 -2.80 10.19 -64.57
CA ARG A 367 -2.18 10.33 -65.89
C ARG A 367 -3.10 11.15 -66.80
N ALA A 368 -2.57 12.21 -67.39
CA ALA A 368 -3.27 12.95 -68.43
C ALA A 368 -3.46 12.06 -69.67
N TRP A 369 -4.64 12.15 -70.29
CA TRP A 369 -4.93 11.43 -71.52
C TRP A 369 -4.47 12.25 -72.71
N SER A 370 -3.69 11.68 -73.62
CA SER A 370 -3.32 12.36 -74.88
C SER A 370 -3.82 11.59 -76.11
N PRO A 371 -4.31 12.29 -77.15
CA PRO A 371 -4.62 11.65 -78.44
C PRO A 371 -3.44 10.86 -79.02
N ALA A 372 -2.21 11.35 -78.83
CA ALA A 372 -0.99 10.70 -79.27
C ALA A 372 -0.77 9.31 -78.62
N ASP A 373 -1.04 9.19 -77.32
CA ASP A 373 -0.94 7.92 -76.58
C ASP A 373 -2.04 6.94 -77.01
N ALA A 374 -3.27 7.44 -77.22
CA ALA A 374 -4.42 6.61 -77.57
C ALA A 374 -4.38 6.09 -79.02
N ALA A 375 -3.89 6.91 -79.96
CA ALA A 375 -3.81 6.56 -81.38
C ALA A 375 -2.56 5.72 -81.73
N GLY A 376 -1.59 5.67 -80.82
CA GLY A 376 -0.33 4.97 -81.00
C GLY A 376 0.58 5.59 -82.07
N PRO A 377 1.79 5.00 -82.29
CA PRO A 377 2.82 5.58 -83.17
C PRO A 377 2.37 5.74 -84.63
N ALA A 378 1.52 4.84 -85.12
CA ALA A 378 0.96 4.93 -86.47
C ALA A 378 -0.10 6.02 -86.58
N GLY A 379 -0.99 6.16 -85.59
CA GLY A 379 -2.06 7.15 -85.60
C GLY A 379 -1.57 8.60 -85.61
N GLN A 380 -0.41 8.86 -85.02
CA GLN A 380 0.22 10.20 -85.06
C GLN A 380 0.60 10.66 -86.48
N ARG A 381 0.72 9.75 -87.44
CA ARG A 381 1.05 10.06 -88.84
C ARG A 381 -0.18 10.32 -89.71
N TYR A 382 -1.33 9.75 -89.33
CA TYR A 382 -2.55 9.76 -90.15
C TYR A 382 -3.64 10.69 -89.63
N PHE A 383 -3.60 11.05 -88.35
CA PHE A 383 -4.57 11.94 -87.73
C PHE A 383 -3.96 13.31 -87.42
N THR A 384 -4.74 14.36 -87.61
CA THR A 384 -4.41 15.72 -87.18
C THR A 384 -5.61 16.31 -86.45
N ARG A 385 -5.36 17.18 -85.47
CA ARG A 385 -6.45 17.86 -84.78
C ARG A 385 -7.00 18.97 -85.67
N ALA A 386 -8.32 19.01 -85.84
CA ALA A 386 -9.01 20.09 -86.52
C ALA A 386 -8.70 21.48 -85.93
N SER A 387 -8.36 21.53 -84.63
CA SER A 387 -7.97 22.77 -83.94
C SER A 387 -6.53 23.22 -84.18
N GLY A 388 -5.72 22.48 -84.95
CA GLY A 388 -4.30 22.78 -85.22
C GLY A 388 -3.34 22.57 -84.04
N LYS A 389 -3.83 22.12 -82.88
CA LYS A 389 -3.01 21.86 -81.69
C LYS A 389 -2.26 20.52 -81.79
N PRO A 390 -1.12 20.35 -81.09
CA PRO A 390 -0.39 19.08 -81.05
C PRO A 390 -1.26 17.92 -80.54
N LEU A 391 -1.02 16.70 -81.05
CA LEU A 391 -1.64 15.47 -80.53
C LEU A 391 -1.11 15.08 -79.14
N THR A 392 0.02 15.65 -78.73
CA THR A 392 0.62 15.48 -77.39
C THR A 392 -0.04 16.37 -76.34
N GLU A 393 -0.76 17.42 -76.74
CA GLU A 393 -1.54 18.25 -75.82
C GLU A 393 -2.83 17.52 -75.44
N GLY A 394 -2.78 16.88 -74.27
CA GLY A 394 -3.84 16.04 -73.75
C GLY A 394 -4.87 16.74 -72.86
N VAL A 395 -5.81 15.95 -72.37
CA VAL A 395 -6.80 16.32 -71.36
C VAL A 395 -6.26 15.94 -69.98
N PRO A 396 -6.33 16.84 -68.96
CA PRO A 396 -5.92 16.52 -67.60
C PRO A 396 -6.57 15.25 -67.05
N GLY A 397 -5.84 14.47 -66.26
CA GLY A 397 -6.29 13.19 -65.71
C GLY A 397 -7.63 13.28 -64.97
N LEU A 398 -7.93 14.43 -64.33
CA LEU A 398 -9.20 14.73 -63.67
C LEU A 398 -10.44 14.53 -64.56
N PHE A 399 -10.33 14.79 -65.87
CA PHE A 399 -11.46 14.68 -66.80
C PHE A 399 -11.49 13.34 -67.55
N THR A 400 -10.69 12.36 -67.13
CA THR A 400 -10.65 11.02 -67.73
C THR A 400 -11.59 10.07 -67.00
N ILE A 401 -11.82 8.87 -67.57
CA ILE A 401 -12.56 7.79 -66.90
C ILE A 401 -11.92 7.46 -65.55
N ASP A 402 -10.59 7.40 -65.49
CA ASP A 402 -9.88 7.15 -64.23
C ASP A 402 -10.13 8.25 -63.19
N GLY A 403 -10.26 9.52 -63.62
CA GLY A 403 -10.62 10.63 -62.73
C GLY A 403 -12.09 10.69 -62.32
N LEU A 404 -12.98 9.94 -62.98
CA LEU A 404 -14.36 9.77 -62.56
C LEU A 404 -14.50 8.72 -61.44
N TYR A 405 -13.68 7.66 -61.49
CA TYR A 405 -13.81 6.50 -60.61
C TYR A 405 -12.81 6.43 -59.45
N ARG A 406 -11.73 7.22 -59.48
CA ARG A 406 -10.73 7.34 -58.42
C ARG A 406 -10.79 8.71 -57.78
#